data_AF-A0A0F9QJY5-F1
#
_entry.id   AF-A0A0F9QJY5-F1
#
_cell.length_a   1.000
_cell.length_b   1.000
_cell.length_c   1.000
_cell.angle_alpha   90.00
_cell.angle_beta   90.00
_cell.angle_gamma   90.00
#
_symmetry.space_group_name_H-M   'P 1'
#
loop_
_entity.id
_entity.type
_entity.pdbx_description
1 polymer ?
#
loop_
_entity_poly.entity_id
_entity_poly.type
_entity_poly.pdbx_seq_one_letter_code
_entity_poly.pdbx_strand_id
1 'polypeptide(L)'
;MPTNLGEEEILRKKVWKIINLTEANRLYVHYKTLTFKKIGKVSSKIKLIRLPEILTICVLNALVPNSAMLLTGGHGSGKTTLVKLLGRMFTARSLREIENSIIRGHPQLTEEKLIGTLKLGKLMKDGEEEVVWRQFVTSFWKIIDEVNRLTPYAQDILLSLLAEGTVKYYDSIITINKFCLFGTINPNDVGTFELSQPFLDRFGISVPIAMPASHDLQLILAGKDEKFSGLDELIQVPKVLSLDELMEIWYYVNRISFS
;
A
#
# COMPACT_ATOMS: atom_id res chain seq x y z
N MET A 1 -6.24 14.56 -25.10
CA MET A 1 -5.75 15.90 -24.73
C MET A 1 -4.23 15.90 -24.86
N PRO A 2 -3.62 16.91 -25.50
CA PRO A 2 -2.17 17.02 -25.57
C PRO A 2 -1.60 17.18 -24.15
N THR A 3 -0.59 16.38 -23.84
CA THR A 3 0.10 16.33 -22.55
C THR A 3 0.72 17.70 -22.26
N ASN A 4 0.24 18.41 -21.25
CA ASN A 4 0.86 19.65 -20.82
C ASN A 4 2.14 19.29 -20.05
N LEU A 5 3.32 19.40 -20.68
CA LEU A 5 4.61 19.03 -20.08
C LEU A 5 4.83 19.67 -18.67
N GLY A 6 4.19 20.81 -18.41
CA GLY A 6 4.22 21.46 -17.10
C GLY A 6 3.52 20.66 -15.98
N GLU A 7 2.39 20.02 -16.28
CA GLU A 7 1.61 19.24 -15.30
C GLU A 7 2.35 17.96 -14.90
N GLU A 8 2.95 17.26 -15.87
CA GLU A 8 3.75 16.06 -15.60
C GLU A 8 4.93 16.34 -14.65
N GLU A 9 5.62 17.48 -14.84
CA GLU A 9 6.75 17.86 -14.00
C GLU A 9 6.31 18.21 -12.57
N ILE A 10 5.12 18.79 -12.39
CA ILE A 10 4.54 19.06 -11.07
C ILE A 10 4.26 17.74 -10.34
N LEU A 11 3.62 16.78 -11.00
CA LEU A 11 3.33 15.46 -10.43
C LEU A 11 4.63 14.70 -10.08
N ARG A 12 5.63 14.74 -10.96
CA ARG A 12 6.97 14.18 -10.67
C ARG A 12 7.57 14.79 -9.41
N LYS A 13 7.53 16.12 -9.26
CA LYS A 13 8.03 16.81 -8.05
C LYS A 13 7.29 16.37 -6.80
N LYS A 14 5.97 16.15 -6.87
CA LYS A 14 5.18 15.62 -5.75
C LYS A 14 5.59 14.21 -5.35
N VAL A 15 5.78 13.30 -6.30
CA VAL A 15 6.29 11.94 -6.02
C VAL A 15 7.67 12.00 -5.35
N TRP A 16 8.58 12.84 -5.86
CA TRP A 16 9.89 13.08 -5.24
C TRP A 16 9.77 13.64 -3.81
N LYS A 17 8.80 14.53 -3.57
CA LYS A 17 8.52 15.07 -2.25
C LYS A 17 8.12 13.97 -1.26
N ILE A 18 7.36 12.95 -1.66
CA ILE A 18 7.00 11.81 -0.81
C ILE A 18 8.25 11.05 -0.34
N ILE A 19 9.17 10.74 -1.26
CA ILE A 19 10.43 10.07 -0.91
C ILE A 19 11.24 10.93 0.06
N ASN A 20 11.46 12.19 -0.29
CA ASN A 20 12.27 13.12 0.51
C ASN A 20 11.70 13.36 1.91
N LEU A 21 10.37 13.50 2.06
CA LEU A 21 9.73 13.67 3.36
C LEU A 21 9.85 12.43 4.23
N THR A 22 9.69 11.24 3.63
CA THR A 22 9.84 9.97 4.37
C THR A 22 11.25 9.83 4.93
N GLU A 23 12.28 10.19 4.16
CA GLU A 23 13.67 10.18 4.60
C GLU A 23 13.97 11.28 5.62
N ALA A 24 13.58 12.53 5.34
CA ALA A 24 13.88 13.68 6.19
C ALA A 24 13.24 13.54 7.58
N ASN A 25 12.00 13.05 7.64
CA ASN A 25 11.29 12.81 8.89
C ASN A 25 11.60 11.44 9.51
N ARG A 26 12.52 10.68 8.91
CA ARG A 26 12.95 9.35 9.38
C ARG A 26 11.78 8.40 9.66
N LEU A 27 10.74 8.49 8.84
CA LEU A 27 9.51 7.72 9.00
C LEU A 27 9.74 6.22 8.79
N TYR A 28 10.83 5.86 8.13
CA TYR A 28 11.24 4.49 7.90
C TYR A 28 12.76 4.38 7.73
N VAL A 29 13.38 3.46 8.48
CA VAL A 29 14.81 3.15 8.33
C VAL A 29 14.96 1.98 7.36
N HIS A 30 15.77 2.19 6.34
CA HIS A 30 16.11 1.19 5.34
C HIS A 30 17.62 0.95 5.37
N TYR A 31 18.03 -0.29 5.09
CA TYR A 31 19.44 -0.72 5.17
C TYR A 31 20.11 -0.81 3.80
N LYS A 32 19.34 -0.69 2.70
CA LYS A 32 19.82 -0.88 1.32
C LYS A 32 19.39 0.28 0.42
N THR A 33 20.32 0.74 -0.40
CA THR A 33 20.16 1.88 -1.29
C THR A 33 20.28 1.45 -2.74
N LEU A 34 19.33 1.87 -3.57
CA LEU A 34 19.41 1.75 -5.02
C LEU A 34 20.23 2.90 -5.59
N THR A 35 21.17 2.59 -6.48
CA THR A 35 22.01 3.60 -7.15
C THR A 35 21.74 3.59 -8.64
N PHE A 36 21.32 4.73 -9.18
CA PHE A 36 21.02 4.92 -10.60
C PHE A 36 21.92 5.96 -11.23
N LYS A 37 22.34 5.72 -12.47
CA LYS A 37 23.04 6.70 -13.30
C LYS A 37 22.00 7.50 -14.07
N LYS A 38 21.80 8.77 -13.72
CA LYS A 38 21.00 9.71 -14.51
C LYS A 38 21.91 10.43 -15.49
N ILE A 39 21.69 10.23 -16.78
CA ILE A 39 22.34 11.00 -17.84
C ILE A 39 21.59 12.33 -17.96
N GLY A 40 22.29 13.46 -17.83
CA GLY A 40 21.69 14.77 -18.00
C GLY A 40 21.25 15.00 -19.45
N LYS A 41 20.04 15.55 -19.66
CA LYS A 41 19.51 15.86 -21.01
C LYS A 41 20.39 16.84 -21.82
N VAL A 42 21.25 17.62 -21.17
CA VAL A 42 22.02 18.73 -21.79
C VAL A 42 23.54 18.58 -21.60
N SER A 43 23.99 17.77 -20.64
CA SER A 43 25.41 17.53 -20.40
C SER A 43 25.65 16.04 -20.22
N SER A 44 26.67 15.48 -20.87
CA SER A 44 27.17 14.11 -20.71
C SER A 44 27.66 13.78 -19.28
N LYS A 45 27.48 14.67 -18.30
CA LYS A 45 27.73 14.40 -16.88
C LYS A 45 26.71 13.39 -16.35
N ILE A 46 27.23 12.24 -15.94
CA ILE A 46 26.47 11.21 -15.23
C ILE A 46 26.27 11.68 -13.79
N LYS A 47 25.02 11.91 -13.38
CA LYS A 47 24.67 12.15 -11.98
C LYS A 47 24.24 10.84 -11.34
N LEU A 48 24.96 10.41 -10.31
CA LEU A 48 24.53 9.27 -9.48
C LEU A 48 23.40 9.73 -8.55
N ILE A 49 22.27 9.02 -8.61
CA ILE A 49 21.14 9.21 -7.70
C ILE A 49 21.09 7.98 -6.80
N ARG A 50 21.00 8.22 -5.49
CA ARG A 50 20.87 7.19 -4.47
C ARG A 50 19.48 7.30 -3.85
N LEU A 51 18.74 6.20 -3.79
CA LEU A 51 17.41 6.15 -3.21
C LEU A 51 17.25 4.98 -2.25
N PRO A 52 16.43 5.12 -1.20
CA PRO A 52 16.05 4.01 -0.33
C PRO A 52 15.38 2.88 -1.11
N GLU A 53 15.90 1.65 -1.07
CA GLU A 53 15.38 0.56 -1.91
C GLU A 53 13.91 0.26 -1.63
N ILE A 54 13.60 -0.04 -0.37
CA ILE A 54 12.26 -0.47 0.05
C ILE A 54 11.23 0.63 -0.22
N LEU A 55 11.51 1.87 0.22
CA LEU A 55 10.61 3.00 -0.01
C LEU A 55 10.45 3.31 -1.51
N THR A 56 11.52 3.22 -2.31
CA THR A 56 11.41 3.42 -3.76
C THR A 56 10.50 2.38 -4.39
N ILE A 57 10.63 1.11 -4.02
CA ILE A 57 9.78 0.04 -4.56
C ILE A 57 8.33 0.22 -4.10
N CYS A 58 8.08 0.59 -2.84
CA CYS A 58 6.73 0.90 -2.36
C CYS A 58 6.09 2.08 -3.11
N VAL A 59 6.88 3.12 -3.39
CA VAL A 59 6.45 4.24 -4.23
C VAL A 59 6.14 3.76 -5.64
N LEU A 60 7.01 2.96 -6.26
CA LEU A 60 6.77 2.42 -7.61
C LEU A 60 5.48 1.58 -7.67
N ASN A 61 5.21 0.75 -6.65
CA ASN A 61 3.94 0.04 -6.55
C ASN A 61 2.76 1.03 -6.60
N ALA A 62 2.78 2.11 -5.82
CA ALA A 62 1.71 3.12 -5.84
C ALA A 62 1.49 3.80 -7.20
N LEU A 63 2.53 3.91 -8.04
CA LEU A 63 2.45 4.57 -9.35
C LEU A 63 1.95 3.64 -10.47
N VAL A 64 1.91 2.32 -10.24
CA VAL A 64 1.48 1.35 -11.23
C VAL A 64 -0.01 1.03 -11.02
N PRO A 65 -0.85 1.11 -12.07
CA PRO A 65 -2.27 0.78 -11.96
C PRO A 65 -2.53 -0.65 -11.49
N ASN A 66 -3.46 -0.83 -10.56
CA ASN A 66 -3.94 -2.13 -10.10
C ASN A 66 -2.81 -3.07 -9.64
N SER A 67 -1.78 -2.49 -9.03
CA SER A 67 -0.63 -3.23 -8.57
C SER A 67 -0.86 -3.83 -7.18
N ALA A 68 -0.17 -4.94 -6.93
CA ALA A 68 -0.06 -5.54 -5.63
C ALA A 68 1.41 -5.90 -5.35
N MET A 69 1.87 -5.61 -4.13
CA MET A 69 3.21 -6.00 -3.68
C MET A 69 3.21 -6.68 -2.33
N LEU A 70 4.23 -7.48 -2.06
CA LEU A 70 4.51 -8.10 -0.76
C LEU A 70 5.73 -7.49 -0.09
N LEU A 71 5.62 -7.28 1.22
CA LEU A 71 6.70 -6.87 2.10
C LEU A 71 6.97 -7.98 3.12
N THR A 72 8.11 -8.66 2.99
CA THR A 72 8.42 -9.86 3.79
C THR A 72 9.46 -9.55 4.85
N GLY A 73 9.16 -9.76 6.14
CA GLY A 73 10.14 -9.57 7.20
C GLY A 73 9.57 -9.78 8.61
N GLY A 74 10.43 -9.80 9.63
CA GLY A 74 10.02 -10.05 11.02
C GLY A 74 9.08 -8.99 11.63
N HIS A 75 8.54 -9.27 12.81
CA HIS A 75 7.77 -8.28 13.58
C HIS A 75 8.62 -7.05 13.91
N GLY A 76 7.98 -5.88 13.97
CA GLY A 76 8.66 -4.63 14.32
C GLY A 76 9.47 -3.99 13.19
N SER A 77 9.54 -4.60 12.00
CA SER A 77 10.30 -4.05 10.86
C SER A 77 9.65 -2.85 10.16
N GLY A 78 8.55 -2.31 10.70
CA GLY A 78 7.92 -1.08 10.24
C GLY A 78 7.14 -1.17 8.91
N LYS A 79 6.91 -2.38 8.37
CA LYS A 79 6.27 -2.61 7.06
C LYS A 79 4.90 -1.94 6.96
N THR A 80 4.00 -2.28 7.89
CA THR A 80 2.64 -1.76 7.94
C THR A 80 2.62 -0.26 8.21
N THR A 81 3.52 0.23 9.07
CA THR A 81 3.68 1.66 9.34
C THR A 81 4.06 2.42 8.08
N LEU A 82 5.10 2.00 7.35
CA LEU A 82 5.52 2.63 6.10
C LEU A 82 4.36 2.73 5.10
N VAL A 83 3.64 1.62 4.88
CA VAL A 83 2.53 1.57 3.93
C VAL A 83 1.38 2.49 4.35
N LYS A 84 1.08 2.62 5.65
CA LYS A 84 0.06 3.56 6.14
C LYS A 84 0.42 5.01 5.87
N LEU A 85 1.68 5.38 6.14
CA LEU A 85 2.18 6.73 5.94
C LEU A 85 2.19 7.12 4.46
N LEU A 86 2.62 6.18 3.60
CA LEU A 86 2.51 6.33 2.15
C LEU A 86 1.05 6.50 1.71
N GLY A 87 0.13 5.68 2.22
CA GLY A 87 -1.28 5.76 1.89
C GLY A 87 -1.87 7.14 2.13
N ARG A 88 -1.54 7.78 3.25
CA ARG A 88 -1.93 9.18 3.50
C ARG A 88 -1.31 10.15 2.50
N MET A 89 0.01 10.07 2.27
CA MET A 89 0.71 10.99 1.37
C MET A 89 0.24 10.87 -0.08
N PHE A 90 -0.14 9.67 -0.53
CA PHE A 90 -0.60 9.38 -1.89
C PHE A 90 -2.08 9.66 -2.13
N THR A 91 -2.94 9.49 -1.11
CA THR A 91 -4.40 9.54 -1.31
C THR A 91 -5.07 10.72 -0.62
N ALA A 92 -4.32 11.52 0.14
CA ALA A 92 -4.82 12.61 0.98
C ALA A 92 -5.85 12.19 2.06
N ARG A 93 -6.01 10.88 2.30
CA ARG A 93 -6.86 10.31 3.35
C ARG A 93 -6.23 10.43 4.74
N SER A 94 -7.06 10.46 5.78
CA SER A 94 -6.58 10.44 7.16
C SER A 94 -5.90 9.10 7.49
N LEU A 95 -4.94 9.06 8.44
CA LEU A 95 -4.36 7.77 8.85
C LEU A 95 -5.44 6.85 9.44
N ARG A 96 -6.50 7.43 10.01
CA ARG A 96 -7.67 6.68 10.50
C ARG A 96 -8.44 5.99 9.38
N GLU A 97 -8.71 6.69 8.27
CA GLU A 97 -9.34 6.06 7.10
C GLU A 97 -8.46 4.95 6.52
N ILE A 98 -7.15 5.19 6.41
CA ILE A 98 -6.20 4.16 5.96
C ILE A 98 -6.21 2.96 6.91
N GLU A 99 -6.16 3.20 8.23
CA GLU A 99 -6.20 2.16 9.27
C GLU A 99 -7.47 1.31 9.21
N ASN A 100 -8.63 1.95 9.02
CA ASN A 100 -9.91 1.25 8.95
C ASN A 100 -10.04 0.40 7.68
N SER A 101 -9.25 0.68 6.64
CA SER A 101 -9.21 -0.10 5.41
C SER A 101 -8.26 -1.31 5.48
N ILE A 102 -7.53 -1.50 6.59
CA ILE A 102 -6.58 -2.62 6.75
C ILE A 102 -7.33 -3.91 7.09
N ILE A 103 -6.98 -4.98 6.39
CA ILE A 103 -7.28 -6.35 6.83
C ILE A 103 -6.07 -6.88 7.58
N ARG A 104 -6.29 -7.34 8.81
CA ARG A 104 -5.27 -8.02 9.60
C ARG A 104 -5.48 -9.52 9.50
N GLY A 105 -4.45 -10.22 9.03
CA GLY A 105 -4.42 -11.66 8.88
C GLY A 105 -4.66 -12.34 10.23
N HIS A 106 -5.64 -13.23 10.24
CA HIS A 106 -5.98 -14.01 11.41
C HIS A 106 -6.61 -15.33 10.97
N PRO A 107 -6.26 -16.48 11.59
CA PRO A 107 -6.81 -17.79 11.20
C PRO A 107 -8.33 -17.90 11.31
N GLN A 108 -8.96 -17.08 12.16
CA GLN A 108 -10.42 -17.02 12.34
C GLN A 108 -11.07 -15.83 11.62
N LEU A 109 -10.40 -15.24 10.63
CA LEU A 109 -10.98 -14.16 9.84
C LEU A 109 -12.10 -14.73 8.96
N THR A 110 -13.33 -14.30 9.20
CA THR A 110 -14.50 -14.72 8.42
C THR A 110 -14.62 -13.90 7.13
N GLU A 111 -15.31 -14.45 6.14
CA GLU A 111 -15.67 -13.74 4.90
C GLU A 111 -16.34 -12.39 5.20
N GLU A 112 -17.23 -12.35 6.20
CA GLU A 112 -17.90 -11.12 6.65
C GLU A 112 -16.95 -10.02 7.10
N LYS A 113 -15.90 -10.40 7.84
CA LYS A 113 -14.87 -9.46 8.32
C LYS A 113 -13.91 -9.04 7.21
N LEU A 114 -13.82 -9.83 6.16
CA LEU A 114 -12.96 -9.60 5.00
C LEU A 114 -13.66 -8.71 3.95
N ILE A 115 -14.90 -9.05 3.60
CA ILE A 115 -15.64 -8.49 2.47
C ILE A 115 -16.78 -7.54 2.89
N GLY A 116 -17.72 -7.99 3.73
CA GLY A 116 -18.95 -7.24 4.00
C GLY A 116 -19.98 -8.05 4.79
N THR A 117 -21.00 -7.37 5.32
CA THR A 117 -22.08 -8.00 6.09
C THR A 117 -23.44 -7.57 5.54
N LEU A 118 -24.47 -8.39 5.72
CA LEU A 118 -25.84 -7.98 5.41
C LEU A 118 -26.37 -6.95 6.41
N LYS A 119 -27.16 -6.00 5.91
CA LYS A 119 -27.87 -5.01 6.73
C LYS A 119 -29.11 -5.65 7.35
N LEU A 120 -28.91 -6.24 8.53
CA LEU A 120 -29.96 -7.01 9.25
C LEU A 120 -31.30 -6.26 9.37
N GLY A 121 -31.27 -4.96 9.64
CA GLY A 121 -32.49 -4.16 9.77
C GLY A 121 -33.35 -4.10 8.52
N LYS A 122 -32.75 -4.19 7.33
CA LYS A 122 -33.46 -4.20 6.05
C LYS A 122 -33.92 -5.61 5.68
N LEU A 123 -33.05 -6.59 5.89
CA LEU A 123 -33.36 -8.00 5.68
C LEU A 123 -34.56 -8.44 6.52
N MET A 124 -34.59 -8.07 7.81
CA MET A 124 -35.66 -8.47 8.72
C MET A 124 -36.99 -7.73 8.51
N LYS A 125 -36.96 -6.49 7.99
CA LYS A 125 -38.17 -5.68 7.79
C LYS A 125 -38.78 -5.84 6.41
N ASP A 126 -37.92 -5.82 5.39
CA ASP A 126 -38.33 -5.69 3.99
C ASP A 126 -38.03 -6.97 3.20
N GLY A 127 -37.32 -7.93 3.79
CA GLY A 127 -36.85 -9.13 3.09
C GLY A 127 -35.72 -8.85 2.09
N GLU A 128 -35.15 -7.63 2.12
CA GLU A 128 -34.16 -7.19 1.14
C GLU A 128 -32.72 -7.43 1.61
N GLU A 129 -31.94 -8.11 0.77
CA GLU A 129 -30.51 -8.32 0.96
C GLU A 129 -29.71 -7.09 0.52
N GLU A 130 -29.37 -6.22 1.48
CA GLU A 130 -28.44 -5.10 1.25
C GLU A 130 -27.10 -5.39 1.92
N VAL A 131 -26.04 -5.45 1.11
CA VAL A 131 -24.67 -5.67 1.60
C VAL A 131 -24.02 -4.36 2.02
N VAL A 132 -23.47 -4.35 3.23
CA VAL A 132 -22.58 -3.31 3.75
C VAL A 132 -21.15 -3.77 3.54
N TRP A 133 -20.51 -3.27 2.48
CA TRP A 133 -19.12 -3.60 2.15
C TRP A 133 -18.14 -3.03 3.17
N ARG A 134 -17.11 -3.83 3.49
CA ARG A 134 -15.97 -3.39 4.32
C ARG A 134 -15.20 -2.29 3.59
N GLN A 135 -14.62 -1.36 4.35
CA GLN A 135 -13.80 -0.29 3.79
C GLN A 135 -12.61 -0.82 2.99
N PHE A 136 -12.05 -1.98 3.35
CA PHE A 136 -11.03 -2.65 2.56
C PHE A 136 -11.47 -2.90 1.11
N VAL A 137 -12.72 -3.32 0.88
CA VAL A 137 -13.25 -3.63 -0.45
C VAL A 137 -13.38 -2.37 -1.30
N THR A 138 -13.89 -1.29 -0.71
CA THR A 138 -14.16 -0.02 -1.43
C THR A 138 -12.97 0.94 -1.48
N SER A 139 -11.95 0.76 -0.63
CA SER A 139 -10.78 1.66 -0.58
C SER A 139 -9.89 1.49 -1.80
N PHE A 140 -9.38 2.60 -2.32
CA PHE A 140 -8.33 2.57 -3.34
C PHE A 140 -7.02 1.99 -2.77
N TRP A 141 -6.61 2.42 -1.58
CA TRP A 141 -5.39 1.97 -0.92
C TRP A 141 -5.71 0.80 0.00
N LYS A 142 -5.21 -0.38 -0.34
CA LYS A 142 -5.53 -1.63 0.35
C LYS A 142 -4.29 -2.15 1.06
N ILE A 143 -4.46 -2.55 2.31
CA ILE A 143 -3.39 -3.15 3.11
C ILE A 143 -3.90 -4.48 3.67
N ILE A 144 -3.14 -5.54 3.45
CA ILE A 144 -3.34 -6.84 4.08
C ILE A 144 -2.12 -7.09 4.96
N ASP A 145 -2.29 -6.97 6.26
CA ASP A 145 -1.23 -7.21 7.23
C ASP A 145 -1.16 -8.71 7.55
N GLU A 146 0.03 -9.30 7.56
CA GLU A 146 0.26 -10.72 7.86
C GLU A 146 -0.57 -11.66 6.97
N VAL A 147 -0.44 -11.49 5.65
CA VAL A 147 -1.16 -12.25 4.61
C VAL A 147 -1.05 -13.76 4.83
N ASN A 148 0.12 -14.23 5.27
CA ASN A 148 0.38 -15.65 5.56
C ASN A 148 -0.35 -16.18 6.81
N ARG A 149 -1.15 -15.38 7.52
CA ARG A 149 -2.04 -15.85 8.60
C ARG A 149 -3.49 -16.02 8.15
N LEU A 150 -3.78 -15.72 6.89
CA LEU A 150 -5.09 -15.96 6.29
C LEU A 150 -5.23 -17.42 5.89
N THR A 151 -6.37 -18.02 6.20
CA THR A 151 -6.71 -19.38 5.78
C THR A 151 -6.75 -19.45 4.25
N PRO A 152 -6.55 -20.64 3.64
CA PRO A 152 -6.67 -20.81 2.18
C PRO A 152 -7.99 -20.24 1.63
N TYR A 153 -9.11 -20.47 2.33
CA TYR A 153 -10.41 -19.91 1.94
C TYR A 153 -10.44 -18.37 1.92
N ALA A 154 -9.83 -17.71 2.91
CA ALA A 154 -9.73 -16.25 2.91
C ALA A 154 -8.80 -15.73 1.80
N GLN A 155 -7.74 -16.49 1.47
CA GLN A 155 -6.87 -16.17 0.33
C GLN A 155 -7.61 -16.31 -1.01
N ASP A 156 -8.45 -17.34 -1.19
CA ASP A 156 -9.24 -17.56 -2.41
C ASP A 156 -10.27 -16.43 -2.65
N ILE A 157 -10.89 -15.95 -1.58
CA ILE A 157 -11.75 -14.76 -1.63
C ILE A 157 -10.98 -13.54 -2.16
N LEU A 158 -9.78 -13.30 -1.62
CA LEU A 158 -8.94 -12.17 -2.02
C LEU A 158 -8.37 -12.34 -3.42
N LEU A 159 -8.12 -13.58 -3.85
CA LEU A 159 -7.69 -13.89 -5.21
C LEU A 159 -8.70 -13.37 -6.23
N SER A 160 -10.00 -13.55 -5.98
CA SER A 160 -11.06 -13.06 -6.88
C SER A 160 -11.02 -11.53 -7.01
N LEU A 161 -10.81 -10.81 -5.91
CA LEU A 161 -10.61 -9.35 -5.92
C LEU A 161 -9.40 -8.96 -6.77
N LEU A 162 -8.26 -9.64 -6.56
CA LEU A 162 -7.00 -9.33 -7.22
C LEU A 162 -6.97 -9.73 -8.70
N ALA A 163 -7.65 -10.80 -9.08
CA ALA A 163 -7.66 -11.35 -10.43
C ALA A 163 -8.72 -10.69 -11.31
N GLU A 164 -9.93 -10.52 -10.79
CA GLU A 164 -11.09 -10.08 -11.58
C GLU A 164 -11.46 -8.62 -11.32
N GLY A 165 -10.93 -8.01 -10.25
CA GLY A 165 -11.36 -6.69 -9.83
C GLY A 165 -12.83 -6.68 -9.40
N THR A 166 -13.39 -7.82 -8.99
CA THR A 166 -14.77 -7.90 -8.50
C THR A 166 -14.82 -8.68 -7.19
N VAL A 167 -15.79 -8.32 -6.36
CA VAL A 167 -16.12 -9.08 -5.15
C VAL A 167 -17.61 -9.38 -5.17
N LYS A 168 -17.94 -10.65 -4.93
CA LYS A 168 -19.30 -11.14 -4.85
C LYS A 168 -19.58 -11.55 -3.41
N TYR A 169 -20.75 -11.19 -2.91
CA TYR A 169 -21.21 -11.60 -1.59
C TYR A 169 -22.73 -11.65 -1.62
N TYR A 170 -23.31 -12.85 -1.42
CA TYR A 170 -24.70 -13.15 -1.78
C TYR A 170 -24.99 -12.74 -3.24
N ASP A 171 -26.15 -12.13 -3.51
CA ASP A 171 -26.54 -11.63 -4.83
C ASP A 171 -25.93 -10.25 -5.17
N SER A 172 -25.12 -9.68 -4.27
CA SER A 172 -24.47 -8.39 -4.48
C SER A 172 -23.08 -8.55 -5.10
N ILE A 173 -22.80 -7.72 -6.11
CA ILE A 173 -21.50 -7.65 -6.79
C ILE A 173 -21.00 -6.21 -6.73
N ILE A 174 -19.73 -6.03 -6.36
CA ILE A 174 -19.04 -4.75 -6.46
C ILE A 174 -17.80 -4.87 -7.34
N THR A 175 -17.63 -3.91 -8.25
CA THR A 175 -16.47 -3.83 -9.14
C THR A 175 -15.47 -2.81 -8.59
N ILE A 176 -14.22 -3.24 -8.46
CA ILE A 176 -13.06 -2.48 -7.98
C ILE A 176 -12.13 -2.26 -9.17
N ASN A 177 -12.41 -1.22 -9.94
CA ASN A 177 -11.65 -0.92 -11.16
C ASN A 177 -10.25 -0.36 -10.90
N LYS A 178 -10.00 0.12 -9.69
CA LYS A 178 -8.80 0.90 -9.32
C LYS A 178 -8.39 0.58 -7.89
N PHE A 179 -7.23 -0.02 -7.72
CA PHE A 179 -6.66 -0.25 -6.39
C PHE A 179 -5.13 -0.25 -6.41
N CYS A 180 -4.53 0.03 -5.25
CA CYS A 180 -3.14 -0.26 -4.96
C CYS A 180 -3.08 -1.09 -3.69
N LEU A 181 -2.44 -2.26 -3.76
CA LEU A 181 -2.42 -3.21 -2.66
C LEU A 181 -1.00 -3.45 -2.13
N PHE A 182 -0.92 -3.53 -0.81
CA PHE A 182 0.28 -3.88 -0.07
C PHE A 182 -0.05 -5.02 0.89
N GLY A 183 0.56 -6.17 0.66
CA GLY A 183 0.57 -7.28 1.61
C GLY A 183 1.84 -7.26 2.46
N THR A 184 1.74 -7.62 3.73
CA THR A 184 2.90 -7.91 4.56
C THR A 184 2.95 -9.40 4.90
N ILE A 185 4.15 -9.96 4.98
CA ILE A 185 4.39 -11.34 5.39
C ILE A 185 5.40 -11.34 6.52
N ASN A 186 5.11 -12.12 7.56
CA ASN A 186 6.12 -12.48 8.55
C ASN A 186 6.42 -13.98 8.42
N PRO A 187 7.56 -14.38 7.84
CA PRO A 187 7.87 -15.78 7.59
C PRO A 187 8.14 -16.58 8.87
N ASN A 188 8.44 -15.91 9.99
CA ASN A 188 8.75 -16.55 11.27
C ASN A 188 7.54 -16.56 12.23
N ASP A 189 6.36 -16.16 11.76
CA ASP A 189 5.16 -16.12 12.58
C ASP A 189 4.60 -17.52 12.85
N VAL A 190 3.78 -17.64 13.89
CA VAL A 190 3.11 -18.90 14.27
C VAL A 190 1.67 -18.90 13.76
N GLY A 191 1.16 -20.07 13.39
CA GLY A 191 -0.21 -20.21 12.88
C GLY A 191 -0.37 -19.63 11.48
N THR A 192 0.62 -19.86 10.64
CA THR A 192 0.66 -19.41 9.25
C THR A 192 0.17 -20.49 8.30
N PHE A 193 -0.39 -20.07 7.17
CA PHE A 193 -0.78 -20.90 6.04
C PHE A 193 0.14 -20.61 4.86
N GLU A 194 0.43 -21.64 4.08
CA GLU A 194 1.15 -21.47 2.81
C GLU A 194 0.31 -20.60 1.85
N LEU A 195 0.99 -19.74 1.10
CA LEU A 195 0.34 -18.93 0.08
C LEU A 195 0.28 -19.73 -1.22
N SER A 196 -0.92 -19.86 -1.80
CA SER A 196 -1.07 -20.59 -3.05
C SER A 196 -0.34 -19.89 -4.20
N GLN A 197 0.20 -20.65 -5.15
CA GLN A 197 0.87 -20.08 -6.34
C GLN A 197 -0.02 -19.10 -7.11
N PRO A 198 -1.32 -19.41 -7.39
CA PRO A 198 -2.20 -18.46 -8.06
C PRO A 198 -2.36 -17.13 -7.32
N PHE A 199 -2.32 -17.17 -5.98
CA PHE A 199 -2.41 -15.99 -5.14
C PHE A 199 -1.11 -15.19 -5.16
N LEU A 200 0.05 -15.85 -5.05
CA LEU A 200 1.37 -15.21 -5.19
C LEU A 200 1.57 -14.55 -6.55
N ASP A 201 1.09 -15.18 -7.64
CA ASP A 201 1.17 -14.66 -9.01
C ASP A 201 0.43 -13.32 -9.18
N ARG A 202 -0.47 -12.95 -8.26
CA ARG A 202 -1.14 -11.65 -8.29
C ARG A 202 -0.28 -10.52 -7.73
N PHE A 203 0.81 -10.82 -7.02
CA PHE A 203 1.73 -9.83 -6.49
C PHE A 203 2.89 -9.63 -7.46
N GLY A 204 2.95 -8.46 -8.11
CA GLY A 204 3.97 -8.17 -9.13
C GLY A 204 5.38 -8.02 -8.55
N ILE A 205 5.52 -7.80 -7.24
CA ILE A 205 6.82 -7.71 -6.58
C ILE A 205 6.74 -8.14 -5.12
N SER A 206 7.80 -8.82 -4.65
CA SER A 206 7.99 -9.16 -3.24
C SER A 206 9.36 -8.64 -2.78
N VAL A 207 9.38 -7.87 -1.69
CA VAL A 207 10.60 -7.23 -1.18
C VAL A 207 10.87 -7.70 0.24
N PRO A 208 12.04 -8.32 0.50
CA PRO A 208 12.45 -8.63 1.86
C PRO A 208 12.86 -7.35 2.61
N ILE A 209 12.39 -7.22 3.83
CA ILE A 209 12.72 -6.14 4.76
C ILE A 209 13.53 -6.74 5.91
N ALA A 210 14.79 -6.35 6.01
CA ALA A 210 15.60 -6.61 7.20
C ALA A 210 15.21 -5.67 8.35
N MET A 211 15.39 -6.16 9.57
CA MET A 211 15.28 -5.32 10.76
C MET A 211 16.40 -4.27 10.75
N PRO A 212 16.09 -3.01 11.13
CA PRO A 212 17.13 -2.01 11.33
C PRO A 212 18.13 -2.49 12.40
N ALA A 213 19.39 -2.07 12.29
CA ALA A 213 20.41 -2.40 13.28
C ALA A 213 20.03 -1.86 14.66
N SER A 214 20.59 -2.44 15.73
CA SER A 214 20.26 -2.05 17.13
C SER A 214 20.46 -0.55 17.41
N HIS A 215 21.44 0.09 16.77
CA HIS A 215 21.65 1.54 16.86
C HIS A 215 20.53 2.35 16.17
N ASP A 216 20.09 1.92 14.99
CA ASP A 216 18.98 2.55 14.27
C ASP A 216 17.64 2.35 14.98
N LEU A 217 17.47 1.20 15.64
CA LEU A 217 16.31 0.93 16.48
C LEU A 217 16.26 1.89 17.68
N GLN A 218 17.40 2.17 18.32
CA GLN A 218 17.48 3.20 19.37
C GLN A 218 17.15 4.59 18.83
N LEU A 219 17.53 4.93 17.60
CA LEU A 219 17.16 6.21 16.97
C LEU A 219 15.66 6.30 16.67
N ILE A 220 15.04 5.22 16.20
CA ILE A 220 13.58 5.13 16.00
C ILE A 220 12.85 5.21 17.34
N LEU A 221 13.38 4.57 18.39
CA LEU A 221 12.78 4.55 19.73
C LEU A 221 13.03 5.84 20.51
N ALA A 222 14.16 6.52 20.30
CA ALA A 222 14.48 7.82 20.90
C ALA A 222 13.69 8.96 20.25
N GLY A 223 13.28 8.81 18.98
CA GLY A 223 12.21 9.62 18.39
C GLY A 223 10.82 9.32 18.96
N LYS A 224 10.67 8.27 19.80
CA LYS A 224 9.41 7.77 20.39
C LYS A 224 9.36 7.93 21.91
N ASP A 225 9.47 9.15 22.41
CA ASP A 225 8.69 9.54 23.60
C ASP A 225 7.21 9.83 23.24
N GLU A 226 6.82 9.56 21.99
CA GLU A 226 5.46 9.63 21.42
C GLU A 226 4.52 8.48 21.83
N LYS A 227 4.70 7.83 22.99
CA LYS A 227 3.61 7.00 23.55
C LYS A 227 2.41 7.85 24.01
N PHE A 228 2.55 9.19 24.02
CA PHE A 228 1.50 10.15 24.40
C PHE A 228 1.11 11.18 23.33
N SER A 229 1.82 11.30 22.21
CA SER A 229 1.44 12.17 21.09
C SER A 229 1.68 11.44 19.78
N GLY A 230 0.61 11.02 19.08
CA GLY A 230 0.75 10.39 17.77
C GLY A 230 1.45 11.31 16.75
N LEU A 231 2.02 10.72 15.69
CA LEU A 231 2.64 11.48 14.59
C LEU A 231 1.76 12.66 14.21
N ASP A 232 2.37 13.85 14.14
CA ASP A 232 1.68 15.03 13.64
C ASP A 232 1.40 14.84 12.14
N GLU A 233 0.16 14.45 11.86
CA GLU A 233 -0.39 14.24 10.52
C GLU A 233 -0.25 15.46 9.60
N LEU A 234 -0.09 16.67 10.14
CA LEU A 234 0.04 17.91 9.37
C LEU A 234 1.50 18.21 9.02
N ILE A 235 2.44 17.85 9.91
CA ILE A 235 3.86 18.21 9.78
C ILE A 235 4.69 17.03 9.27
N GLN A 236 4.58 15.87 9.91
CA GLN A 236 5.46 14.74 9.63
C GLN A 236 4.98 13.92 8.42
N VAL A 237 3.67 13.90 8.16
CA VAL A 237 3.04 13.05 7.14
C VAL A 237 2.00 13.83 6.33
N PRO A 238 2.37 14.94 5.66
CA PRO A 238 1.39 15.80 5.02
C PRO A 238 0.69 15.11 3.85
N LYS A 239 -0.47 15.62 3.45
CA LYS A 239 -1.13 15.22 2.20
C LYS A 239 -0.29 15.76 1.03
N VAL A 240 0.23 14.89 0.16
CA VAL A 240 1.12 15.31 -0.94
C VAL A 240 0.41 15.22 -2.29
N LEU A 241 -0.22 14.08 -2.55
CA LEU A 241 -1.04 13.82 -3.73
C LEU A 241 -2.52 13.65 -3.33
N SER A 242 -3.42 13.97 -4.25
CA SER A 242 -4.81 13.52 -4.22
C SER A 242 -5.00 12.23 -5.04
N LEU A 243 -6.15 11.57 -4.86
CA LEU A 243 -6.50 10.43 -5.72
C LEU A 243 -6.60 10.83 -7.20
N ASP A 244 -7.12 12.02 -7.51
CA ASP A 244 -7.23 12.49 -8.89
C ASP A 244 -5.84 12.70 -9.53
N GLU A 245 -4.92 13.31 -8.80
CA GLU A 245 -3.52 13.47 -9.25
C GLU A 245 -2.83 12.12 -9.43
N LEU A 246 -3.12 11.14 -8.57
CA LEU A 246 -2.61 9.78 -8.74
C LEU A 246 -3.20 9.10 -9.99
N MET A 247 -4.47 9.36 -10.31
CA MET A 247 -5.09 8.86 -11.55
C MET A 247 -4.46 9.48 -12.79
N GLU A 248 -4.08 10.76 -12.74
CA GLU A 248 -3.31 11.40 -13.81
C GLU A 248 -1.93 10.77 -13.96
N ILE A 249 -1.25 10.46 -12.86
CA ILE A 249 0.03 9.73 -12.92
C ILE A 249 -0.16 8.37 -13.57
N TRP A 250 -1.18 7.60 -13.16
CA TRP A 250 -1.50 6.30 -13.76
C TRP A 250 -1.80 6.41 -15.27
N TYR A 251 -2.48 7.48 -15.69
CA TYR A 251 -2.69 7.78 -17.11
C TYR A 251 -1.36 7.99 -17.86
N TYR A 252 -0.42 8.74 -17.29
CA TYR A 252 0.90 8.94 -17.91
C TYR A 252 1.74 7.67 -17.93
N VAL A 253 1.74 6.89 -16.84
CA VAL A 253 2.49 5.63 -16.73
C VAL A 253 2.04 4.62 -17.79
N ASN A 254 0.74 4.48 -18.02
CA ASN A 254 0.19 3.59 -19.06
C ASN A 254 0.58 3.98 -20.49
N ARG A 255 1.09 5.20 -20.71
CA ARG A 255 1.54 5.68 -22.02
C ARG A 255 3.04 5.56 -22.21
N ILE A 256 3.78 5.07 -21.21
CA ILE A 256 5.19 4.78 -21.34
C ILE A 256 5.34 3.55 -22.25
N SER A 257 5.83 3.76 -23.46
CA SER A 257 6.24 2.65 -24.33
C SER A 257 7.55 2.09 -23.81
N PHE A 258 7.56 0.80 -23.47
CA PHE A 258 8.80 0.08 -23.26
C PHE A 258 9.39 -0.25 -24.64
N SER A 259 10.44 0.48 -25.02
CA SER A 259 11.26 0.22 -26.20
C SER A 259 12.29 -0.86 -25.93
#